data_AF-A0A7C7I9G6-F1
#
_entry.id   AF-A0A7C7I9G6-F1
#
_cell.length_a   1.000
_cell.length_b   1.000
_cell.length_c   1.000
_cell.angle_alpha   90.00
_cell.angle_beta   90.00
_cell.angle_gamma   90.00
#
_symmetry.space_group_name_H-M   'P 1'
#
loop_
_entity.id
_entity.type
_entity.pdbx_description
1 polymer ?
#
loop_
_entity_poly.entity_id
_entity_poly.type
_entity_poly.pdbx_seq_one_letter_code
_entity_poly.pdbx_strand_id
1 'polypeptide(L)' 'MDSNPKTTALRIIESMSDDASLEDIMYELFFRQRIDLGLEELRQGLTVSQDDVKRSLAQWLQSV' A
#
# COMPACT_ATOMS: atom_id res chain seq x y z
N MET A 1 18.78 3.42 3.13
CA MET A 1 19.17 4.06 4.40
C MET A 1 17.92 4.05 5.25
N ASP A 2 17.86 3.13 6.20
CA ASP A 2 16.63 2.81 6.93
C ASP A 2 16.32 3.93 7.91
N SER A 3 15.55 4.91 7.44
CA SER A 3 14.88 5.82 8.36
C SER A 3 13.86 5.01 9.16
N ASN A 4 14.04 4.97 10.48
CA ASN A 4 13.08 4.44 11.45
C ASN A 4 11.63 4.74 10.98
N PRO A 5 10.68 3.79 11.06
CA PRO A 5 9.28 4.00 10.67
C PRO A 5 8.69 5.33 11.17
N LYS A 6 9.04 5.76 12.38
CA LYS A 6 8.64 7.07 12.92
C LYS A 6 9.15 8.25 12.08
N THR A 7 10.44 8.24 11.72
CA THR A 7 11.05 9.30 10.89
C THR A 7 10.48 9.32 9.49
N THR A 8 10.16 8.14 8.92
CA THR A 8 9.50 8.03 7.62
C THR A 8 8.10 8.61 7.68
N ALA A 9 7.32 8.26 8.70
CA ALA A 9 5.97 8.80 8.89
C ALA A 9 5.98 10.33 9.04
N LEU A 10 6.89 10.88 9.85
CA LEU A 10 7.03 12.32 10.01
C LEU A 10 7.34 13.02 8.68
N ARG A 11 8.25 12.48 7.87
CA ARG A 11 8.58 13.06 6.56
C ARG A 11 7.41 13.06 5.59
N ILE A 12 6.59 12.01 5.63
CA ILE A 12 5.36 11.94 4.82
C ILE A 12 4.41 13.05 5.25
N ILE A 13 4.14 13.14 6.56
CA ILE A 13 3.26 14.17 7.13
C ILE A 13 3.77 15.58 6.82
N GLU A 14 5.08 15.83 6.95
CA GLU A 14 5.73 17.12 6.65
C GLU A 14 5.63 17.51 5.17
N SER A 15 5.39 16.55 4.27
CA SER A 15 5.23 16.82 2.83
C SER A 15 3.77 17.06 2.41
N MET A 16 2.82 16.85 3.32
CA MET A 16 1.41 17.07 3.06
C MET A 16 1.05 18.55 3.19
N SER A 17 -0.13 18.91 2.68
CA SER A 17 -0.67 20.27 2.82
C SER A 17 -1.07 20.56 4.28
N ASP A 18 -0.93 21.81 4.72
CA ASP A 18 -1.31 22.24 6.07
C ASP A 18 -2.83 22.12 6.35
N ASP A 19 -3.65 22.04 5.30
CA ASP A 19 -5.10 21.83 5.39
C ASP A 19 -5.51 20.35 5.32
N ALA A 20 -4.54 19.43 5.24
CA ALA A 20 -4.81 17.99 5.23
C ALA A 20 -5.55 17.57 6.50
N SER A 21 -6.62 16.80 6.33
CA SER A 21 -7.37 16.23 7.45
C SER A 21 -6.60 15.07 8.08
N LEU A 22 -7.01 14.68 9.28
CA LEU A 22 -6.46 13.48 9.91
C LEU A 22 -6.73 12.21 9.07
N GLU A 23 -7.85 12.16 8.35
CA GLU A 23 -8.19 11.06 7.45
C GLU A 23 -7.20 10.98 6.28
N ASP A 24 -6.83 12.11 5.69
CA ASP A 24 -5.83 12.18 4.61
C ASP A 24 -4.47 11.69 5.10
N ILE A 25 -4.06 12.10 6.31
CA ILE A 25 -2.80 11.67 6.92
C ILE A 25 -2.80 10.15 7.12
N MET A 26 -3.89 9.61 7.66
CA MET A 26 -4.04 8.16 7.85
C MET A 26 -4.01 7.40 6.53
N TYR A 27 -4.70 7.91 5.51
CA TYR A 27 -4.72 7.32 4.18
C TYR A 27 -3.31 7.26 3.58
N GLU A 28 -2.57 8.37 3.58
CA GLU A 28 -1.25 8.45 2.96
C GLU A 28 -0.25 7.50 3.64
N LEU A 29 -0.27 7.44 4.97
CA LEU A 29 0.57 6.52 5.74
C LEU A 29 0.24 5.05 5.42
N PHE A 30 -1.04 4.70 5.35
CA PHE A 30 -1.46 3.34 5.02
C PHE A 30 -1.12 2.98 3.57
N PHE A 31 -1.34 3.90 2.64
CA PHE A 31 -1.00 3.73 1.23
C PHE A 31 0.49 3.46 1.06
N ARG A 32 1.35 4.27 1.68
CA ARG A 32 2.80 4.05 1.67
C ARG A 32 3.18 2.67 2.19
N GLN A 33 2.60 2.25 3.32
CA GLN A 33 2.85 0.94 3.91
C GLN A 33 2.45 -0.20 2.95
N ARG A 34 1.30 -0.08 2.27
CA ARG A 34 0.83 -1.09 1.30
C ARG A 34 1.77 -1.20 0.09
N ILE A 35 2.31 -0.09 -0.39
CA ILE A 35 3.30 -0.08 -1.47
C ILE A 35 4.60 -0.76 -1.02
N ASP A 36 5.12 -0.43 0.16
CA ASP A 36 6.35 -1.05 0.68
C ASP A 36 6.19 -2.57 0.85
N LEU A 37 5.04 -3.01 1.37
CA LEU A 37 4.73 -4.44 1.47
C LEU A 37 4.69 -5.10 0.08
N GLY A 38 3.97 -4.51 -0.88
CA GLY A 38 3.87 -5.08 -2.23
C GLY A 38 5.22 -5.15 -2.97
N LEU A 39 6.09 -4.15 -2.76
CA LEU A 39 7.46 -4.18 -3.29
C LEU A 39 8.29 -5.30 -2.66
N GLU A 40 8.11 -5.57 -1.37
CA GLU A 40 8.80 -6.64 -0.69
C GLU A 40 8.27 -8.03 -1.13
N GLU A 41 6.96 -8.20 -1.23
CA GLU A 41 6.34 -9.40 -1.80
C GLU A 41 6.84 -9.69 -3.21
N LEU A 42 6.96 -8.65 -4.06
CA LEU A 42 7.54 -8.76 -5.39
C LEU A 42 9.00 -9.25 -5.35
N ARG A 43 9.84 -8.72 -4.46
CA ARG A 43 11.24 -9.18 -4.32
C ARG A 43 11.33 -10.63 -3.85
N GLN A 44 10.39 -11.06 -3.02
CA GLN A 44 10.30 -12.42 -2.51
C GLN A 44 9.66 -13.41 -3.52
N GLY A 45 9.21 -12.93 -4.68
CA GLY A 45 8.54 -13.74 -5.69
C GLY A 45 7.11 -14.14 -5.30
N LEU A 46 6.52 -13.48 -4.30
CA LEU A 46 5.14 -13.68 -3.84
C LEU A 46 4.15 -12.98 -4.78
N THR A 47 4.25 -13.29 -6.07
CA THR A 47 3.39 -12.76 -7.13
C THR A 47 2.44 -13.81 -7.65
N VAL A 48 1.29 -13.38 -8.18
CA VAL A 48 0.32 -14.23 -8.86
C VAL A 48 0.38 -14.02 -10.36
N SER A 49 0.12 -15.08 -11.13
CA SER A 49 0.04 -14.96 -12.60
C SER A 49 -1.23 -14.21 -13.00
N GLN A 50 -1.22 -13.57 -14.18
CA GLN A 50 -2.39 -12.88 -14.71
C GLN A 50 -3.59 -13.83 -14.87
N ASP A 51 -3.35 -15.08 -15.25
CA ASP A 51 -4.41 -16.07 -15.44
C ASP A 51 -5.05 -16.51 -14.11
N ASP A 52 -4.25 -16.63 -13.05
CA ASP A 52 -4.77 -16.92 -11.71
C ASP A 52 -5.62 -15.75 -11.19
N VAL A 53 -5.18 -14.50 -11.40
CA VAL A 53 -5.98 -13.32 -11.03
C VAL A 53 -7.32 -13.31 -11.77
N LYS A 54 -7.34 -13.58 -13.08
CA LYS A 54 -8.60 -13.65 -13.86
C LYS A 54 -9.54 -14.72 -13.30
N ARG A 55 -9.02 -15.89 -12.96
CA ARG A 55 -9.80 -17.00 -12.39
C ARG A 55 -10.41 -16.61 -11.04
N SER A 56 -9.61 -16.04 -10.13
CA SER A 56 -10.07 -15.60 -8.81
C SER A 56 -11.12 -14.48 -8.91
N LEU A 57 -10.92 -13.52 -9.82
CA LEU A 57 -11.86 -12.41 -10.01
C LEU A 57 -13.21 -12.90 -10.56
N ALA A 58 -13.19 -13.85 -11.50
CA ALA A 58 -14.42 -14.44 -12.05
C ALA A 58 -15.25 -15.17 -10.98
N GLN A 59 -14.60 -15.89 -10.06
CA GLN A 59 -15.27 -16.55 -8.94
C GLN A 59 -15.88 -15.54 -7.96
N TRP A 60 -15.16 -14.46 -7.66
CA TRP A 60 -15.66 -13.40 -6.79
C TRP A 60 -16.92 -12.75 -7.37
N LEU A 61 -16.92 -12.39 -8.66
CA LEU A 61 -18.07 -11.76 -9.32
C LEU A 61 -19.33 -12.64 -9.37
N GLN A 62 -19.18 -13.97 -9.32
CA GLN A 62 -20.32 -14.91 -9.24
C GLN A 62 -20.88 -15.03 -7.82
N SER A 63 -20.14 -14.56 -6.82
CA SER A 63 -20.49 -14.62 -5.39
C SER A 63 -21.20 -13.34 -4.91
N VAL A 64 -21.38 -12.35 -5.80
CA VAL A 64 -22.05 -11.07 -5.54
C VAL A 64 -23.46 -11.08 -6.11
#